data_AF-A0A0J9B6V6-F1
#
_entry.id   AF-A0A0J9B6V6-F1
#
_cell.length_a   1.000
_cell.length_b   1.000
_cell.length_c   1.000
_cell.angle_alpha   90.00
_cell.angle_beta   90.00
_cell.angle_gamma   90.00
#
_symmetry.space_group_name_H-M   'P 1'
#
loop_
_entity.id
_entity.type
_entity.pdbx_description
1 polymer ?
#
loop_
_entity_poly.entity_id
_entity_poly.type
_entity_poly.pdbx_seq_one_letter_code
_entity_poly.pdbx_strand_id
1 'polypeptide(L)'
;MLKQDYYNNFFEIGQQKINFSFFQLGLPDDDPVYTLKNVMEELDFSGLLACYSDKGRTGFNPIMLYAVVTYANMRGVRAVDRIVDLCQRDLAFIWLTKGQKPQRDVFYDFKGKKLTGEVLDELNYQFMRRLEKEGLISLKELYIDGTKIEANANRYTFIWRGSLNYHLAGLLDTIDALYTKYNTFLLENGYGPKYNLGNARMFVIEGMDKVRKVIEENRKRKLTKHKKISNNTIIEIDYCSPLEIRKLQKNLMQIAQGEDIGFVYGKGKHKPEIQKLYEELEECGTRLMEYKECFEIMGKSRNSYSKTDMEATFMRMKEDHMLNGQLKPAYNVQIAVENYFIVHGYVSNDRTDYHTLIPVLEKHRKTFGNTLEAVTADSGYCSEKNLLYLKENGIRSYIKLQEHEKRKTRAYKEDIGKYYTMTYAIFEDERYYIC
;
A
#
# COMPACT_ATOMS: atom_id res chain seq x y z
N MET A 1 -56.79 41.52 2.40
CA MET A 1 -57.29 40.43 1.55
C MET A 1 -56.30 39.97 0.47
N LEU A 2 -55.38 40.81 -0.03
CA LEU A 2 -54.43 40.47 -1.11
C LEU A 2 -53.39 39.35 -0.86
N LYS A 3 -53.20 38.86 0.38
CA LYS A 3 -52.16 37.86 0.71
C LYS A 3 -52.57 36.41 0.46
N GLN A 4 -53.86 36.10 0.55
CA GLN A 4 -54.38 34.74 0.35
C GLN A 4 -54.56 34.41 -1.13
N ASP A 5 -54.91 35.41 -1.96
CA ASP A 5 -55.11 35.22 -3.40
C ASP A 5 -53.80 34.84 -4.11
N TYR A 6 -52.67 35.41 -3.70
CA TYR A 6 -51.37 35.11 -4.31
C TYR A 6 -50.92 33.66 -4.06
N TYR A 7 -51.23 33.11 -2.87
CA TYR A 7 -50.96 31.71 -2.56
C TYR A 7 -51.87 30.81 -3.38
N ASN A 8 -53.19 31.08 -3.41
CA ASN A 8 -54.17 30.29 -4.16
C ASN A 8 -53.98 30.31 -5.68
N ASN A 9 -53.33 31.35 -6.23
CA ASN A 9 -52.94 31.40 -7.64
C ASN A 9 -51.87 30.37 -8.02
N PHE A 10 -51.11 29.83 -7.06
CA PHE A 10 -50.01 28.89 -7.32
C PHE A 10 -50.13 27.57 -6.55
N PHE A 11 -50.72 27.59 -5.34
CA PHE A 11 -50.95 26.44 -4.46
C PHE A 11 -52.38 26.50 -3.90
N GLU A 12 -53.16 25.44 -4.04
CA GLU A 12 -54.49 25.38 -3.45
C GLU A 12 -54.41 25.16 -1.92
N ILE A 13 -54.98 26.08 -1.12
CA ILE A 13 -55.06 25.93 0.35
C ILE A 13 -55.79 24.64 0.70
N GLY A 14 -55.14 23.77 1.50
CA GLY A 14 -55.74 22.52 2.00
C GLY A 14 -55.49 21.29 1.14
N GLN A 15 -54.76 21.40 0.02
CA GLN A 15 -54.40 20.25 -0.80
C GLN A 15 -53.37 19.35 -0.09
N GLN A 16 -53.79 18.15 0.32
CA GLN A 16 -52.93 17.21 1.06
C GLN A 16 -52.16 16.20 0.18
N LYS A 17 -52.55 16.02 -1.10
CA LYS A 17 -51.96 15.19 -2.20
C LYS A 17 -53.09 15.00 -3.23
N ILE A 18 -53.04 15.26 -4.54
CA ILE A 18 -52.04 15.49 -5.59
C ILE A 18 -52.70 16.51 -6.55
N ASN A 19 -51.90 17.41 -7.15
CA ASN A 19 -52.32 18.19 -8.30
C ASN A 19 -51.79 17.50 -9.57
N PHE A 20 -52.68 16.89 -10.36
CA PHE A 20 -52.36 16.54 -11.75
C PHE A 20 -52.35 17.82 -12.59
N SER A 21 -51.38 18.69 -12.30
CA SER A 21 -50.83 19.52 -13.35
C SER A 21 -49.85 18.60 -14.08
N PHE A 22 -50.19 18.20 -15.31
CA PHE A 22 -49.24 17.58 -16.22
C PHE A 22 -48.23 18.67 -16.63
N PHE A 23 -47.38 19.08 -15.69
CA PHE A 23 -46.13 19.73 -16.05
C PHE A 23 -45.44 18.78 -17.03
N GLN A 24 -44.95 19.30 -18.17
CA GLN A 24 -44.08 18.52 -19.04
C GLN A 24 -42.84 18.14 -18.24
N LEU A 25 -42.88 16.97 -17.61
CA LEU A 25 -41.75 16.38 -16.91
C LEU A 25 -40.88 15.74 -17.98
N GLY A 26 -39.80 16.43 -18.34
CA GLY A 26 -38.83 15.98 -19.33
C GLY A 26 -37.44 16.45 -18.92
N LEU A 27 -36.45 15.74 -19.42
CA LEU A 27 -35.07 16.22 -19.40
C LEU A 27 -34.84 17.10 -20.64
N PRO A 28 -34.06 18.18 -20.54
CA PRO A 28 -33.60 18.92 -21.71
C PRO A 28 -32.93 17.98 -22.73
N ASP A 29 -33.08 18.26 -24.03
CA ASP A 29 -32.49 17.43 -25.09
C ASP A 29 -30.95 17.35 -25.01
N ASP A 30 -30.32 18.35 -24.39
CA ASP A 30 -28.89 18.45 -24.13
C ASP A 30 -28.47 17.94 -22.75
N ASP A 31 -29.35 17.24 -22.00
CA ASP A 31 -28.99 16.70 -20.69
C ASP A 31 -27.81 15.71 -20.80
N PRO A 32 -26.77 15.84 -19.95
CA PRO A 32 -25.59 14.98 -19.98
C PRO A 32 -25.89 13.48 -19.82
N VAL A 33 -27.08 13.09 -19.35
CA VAL A 33 -27.48 11.68 -19.22
C VAL A 33 -27.54 10.99 -20.58
N TYR A 34 -27.93 11.73 -21.64
CA TYR A 34 -27.99 11.21 -23.00
C TYR A 34 -26.59 11.00 -23.57
N THR A 35 -25.67 11.94 -23.31
CA THR A 35 -24.25 11.78 -23.64
C THR A 35 -23.67 10.54 -22.97
N LEU A 36 -23.94 10.35 -21.67
CA LEU A 36 -23.49 9.15 -20.96
C LEU A 36 -24.02 7.87 -21.60
N LYS A 37 -25.32 7.80 -21.93
CA LYS A 37 -25.91 6.64 -22.60
C LYS A 37 -25.20 6.35 -23.92
N ASN A 38 -25.00 7.37 -24.76
CA ASN A 38 -24.34 7.23 -26.06
C ASN A 38 -22.88 6.76 -25.90
N VAL A 39 -22.19 7.21 -24.84
CA VAL A 39 -20.83 6.74 -24.51
C VAL A 39 -20.85 5.26 -24.13
N MET A 40 -21.80 4.87 -23.28
CA MET A 40 -21.88 3.51 -22.75
C MET A 40 -22.31 2.45 -23.79
N GLU A 41 -22.99 2.83 -24.86
CA GLU A 41 -23.45 1.89 -25.91
C GLU A 41 -22.31 1.16 -26.63
N GLU A 42 -21.12 1.76 -26.68
CA GLU A 42 -19.94 1.17 -27.34
C GLU A 42 -19.00 0.45 -26.38
N LEU A 43 -19.29 0.45 -25.08
CA LEU A 43 -18.47 -0.21 -24.07
C LEU A 43 -18.84 -1.69 -23.94
N ASP A 44 -17.81 -2.54 -23.87
CA ASP A 44 -17.92 -3.95 -23.52
C ASP A 44 -17.88 -4.13 -21.99
N PHE A 45 -19.02 -4.55 -21.44
CA PHE A 45 -19.20 -4.84 -20.02
C PHE A 45 -18.97 -6.31 -19.66
N SER A 46 -18.46 -7.14 -20.58
CA SER A 46 -18.20 -8.58 -20.34
C SER A 46 -17.42 -8.84 -19.04
N GLY A 47 -16.34 -8.07 -18.81
CA GLY A 47 -15.54 -8.16 -17.58
C GLY A 47 -16.34 -7.83 -16.31
N LEU A 48 -17.22 -6.82 -16.35
CA LEU A 48 -18.10 -6.49 -15.23
C LEU A 48 -19.15 -7.57 -14.99
N LEU A 49 -19.75 -8.10 -16.07
CA LEU A 49 -20.77 -9.14 -16.00
C LEU A 49 -20.20 -10.46 -15.46
N ALA A 50 -18.93 -10.76 -15.74
CA ALA A 50 -18.24 -11.94 -15.23
C ALA A 50 -18.09 -11.94 -13.69
N CYS A 51 -18.18 -10.78 -13.03
CA CYS A 51 -18.17 -10.69 -11.56
C CYS A 51 -19.49 -11.13 -10.91
N TYR A 52 -20.51 -11.47 -11.70
CA TYR A 52 -21.84 -11.86 -11.23
C TYR A 52 -22.11 -13.34 -11.45
N SER A 53 -22.85 -13.92 -10.50
CA SER A 53 -23.34 -15.30 -10.57
C SER A 53 -24.65 -15.33 -11.35
N ASP A 54 -24.81 -16.35 -12.19
CA ASP A 54 -26.06 -16.72 -12.86
C ASP A 54 -27.04 -17.45 -11.93
N LYS A 55 -26.56 -17.88 -10.75
CA LYS A 55 -27.34 -18.59 -9.73
C LYS A 55 -27.85 -17.65 -8.64
N GLY A 56 -29.10 -17.87 -8.23
CA GLY A 56 -29.73 -17.18 -7.09
C GLY A 56 -30.75 -16.13 -7.53
N ARG A 57 -31.05 -15.19 -6.63
CA ARG A 57 -32.00 -14.10 -6.92
C ARG A 57 -31.43 -13.16 -7.97
N THR A 58 -32.22 -12.82 -8.98
CA THR A 58 -31.86 -11.82 -9.99
C THR A 58 -31.61 -10.46 -9.32
N GLY A 59 -30.36 -10.01 -9.37
CA GLY A 59 -29.95 -8.70 -8.87
C GLY A 59 -30.33 -7.56 -9.81
N PHE A 60 -29.95 -6.33 -9.43
CA PHE A 60 -30.03 -5.18 -10.32
C PHE A 60 -29.04 -5.33 -11.48
N ASN A 61 -29.37 -4.75 -12.64
CA ASN A 61 -28.51 -4.83 -13.81
C ASN A 61 -27.16 -4.11 -13.53
N PRO A 62 -25.99 -4.78 -13.70
CA PRO A 62 -24.69 -4.17 -13.40
C PRO A 62 -24.35 -2.95 -14.27
N ILE A 63 -24.78 -2.94 -15.53
CA ILE A 63 -24.59 -1.83 -16.47
C ILE A 63 -25.41 -0.62 -16.02
N MET A 64 -26.64 -0.84 -15.53
CA MET A 64 -27.47 0.21 -14.93
C MET A 64 -26.80 0.80 -13.69
N LEU A 65 -26.24 -0.03 -12.80
CA LEU A 65 -25.53 0.43 -11.62
C LEU A 65 -24.26 1.24 -11.98
N TYR A 66 -23.52 0.79 -13.00
CA TYR A 66 -22.39 1.53 -13.55
C TYR A 66 -22.84 2.90 -14.06
N ALA A 67 -23.91 2.96 -14.88
CA ALA A 67 -24.45 4.21 -15.41
C ALA A 67 -24.81 5.19 -14.30
N VAL A 68 -25.52 4.73 -13.27
CA VAL A 68 -25.93 5.55 -12.14
C VAL A 68 -24.72 6.09 -11.37
N VAL A 69 -23.72 5.25 -11.09
CA VAL A 69 -22.51 5.68 -10.37
C VAL A 69 -21.69 6.66 -11.20
N THR A 70 -21.56 6.42 -12.50
CA THR A 70 -20.83 7.31 -13.42
C THR A 70 -21.55 8.67 -13.54
N TYR A 71 -22.87 8.68 -13.75
CA TYR A 71 -23.65 9.91 -13.81
C TYR A 71 -23.61 10.68 -12.48
N ALA A 72 -23.69 9.98 -11.35
CA ALA A 72 -23.52 10.59 -10.04
C ALA A 72 -22.16 11.30 -9.90
N ASN A 73 -21.08 10.65 -10.32
CA ASN A 73 -19.74 11.24 -10.31
C ASN A 73 -19.64 12.46 -11.27
N MET A 74 -20.25 12.40 -12.46
CA MET A 74 -20.32 13.54 -13.38
C MET A 74 -21.01 14.75 -12.74
N ARG A 75 -22.01 14.51 -11.87
CA ARG A 75 -22.75 15.53 -11.12
C ARG A 75 -22.08 15.91 -9.79
N GLY A 76 -20.89 15.37 -9.47
CA GLY A 76 -20.18 15.61 -8.21
C GLY A 76 -20.77 14.89 -6.99
N VAL A 77 -21.68 13.93 -7.19
CA VAL A 77 -22.36 13.18 -6.13
C VAL A 77 -21.62 11.88 -5.83
N ARG A 78 -20.91 11.84 -4.70
CA ARG A 78 -20.12 10.65 -4.29
C ARG A 78 -20.76 9.81 -3.18
N ALA A 79 -21.61 10.44 -2.36
CA ALA A 79 -22.24 9.79 -1.21
C ALA A 79 -23.34 8.83 -1.64
N VAL A 80 -23.26 7.56 -1.21
CA VAL A 80 -24.20 6.51 -1.60
C VAL A 80 -25.64 6.85 -1.19
N ASP A 81 -25.85 7.38 0.01
CA ASP A 81 -27.19 7.78 0.45
C ASP A 81 -27.80 8.87 -0.44
N ARG A 82 -26.97 9.79 -0.97
CA ARG A 82 -27.42 10.81 -1.92
C ARG A 82 -27.76 10.18 -3.27
N ILE A 83 -27.00 9.20 -3.74
CA ILE A 83 -27.32 8.45 -4.97
C ILE A 83 -28.66 7.73 -4.82
N VAL A 84 -28.92 7.10 -3.66
CA VAL A 84 -30.19 6.42 -3.38
C VAL A 84 -31.37 7.40 -3.37
N ASP A 85 -31.20 8.59 -2.77
CA ASP A 85 -32.23 9.65 -2.79
C ASP A 85 -32.51 10.14 -4.22
N LEU A 86 -31.46 10.34 -5.02
CA LEU A 86 -31.59 10.76 -6.42
C LEU A 86 -32.30 9.71 -7.28
N CYS A 87 -32.04 8.42 -7.07
CA CYS A 87 -32.78 7.34 -7.75
C CYS A 87 -34.29 7.34 -7.47
N GLN A 88 -34.76 8.09 -6.45
CA GLN A 88 -36.17 8.22 -6.11
C GLN A 88 -36.80 9.53 -6.58
N ARG A 89 -36.00 10.56 -6.83
CA ARG A 89 -36.47 11.95 -6.96
C ARG A 89 -36.01 12.66 -8.23
N ASP A 90 -34.86 12.29 -8.77
CA ASP A 90 -34.27 12.95 -9.92
C ASP A 90 -34.63 12.20 -11.21
N LEU A 91 -35.13 12.93 -12.21
CA LEU A 91 -35.63 12.36 -13.46
C LEU A 91 -34.56 11.59 -14.24
N ALA A 92 -33.32 12.08 -14.27
CA ALA A 92 -32.22 11.41 -14.98
C ALA A 92 -31.84 10.10 -14.29
N PHE A 93 -31.79 10.08 -12.97
CA PHE A 93 -31.52 8.87 -12.21
C PHE A 93 -32.67 7.86 -12.31
N ILE A 94 -33.92 8.31 -12.23
CA ILE A 94 -35.11 7.46 -12.42
C ILE A 94 -35.12 6.85 -13.83
N TRP A 95 -34.74 7.63 -14.84
CA TRP A 95 -34.63 7.16 -16.22
C TRP A 95 -33.54 6.10 -16.37
N LEU A 96 -32.33 6.35 -15.83
CA LEU A 96 -31.23 5.38 -15.83
C LEU A 96 -31.64 4.07 -15.13
N THR A 97 -32.36 4.15 -14.01
CA THR A 97 -32.82 2.97 -13.27
C THR A 97 -34.10 2.34 -13.82
N LYS A 98 -34.71 2.91 -14.86
CA LYS A 98 -36.04 2.51 -15.35
C LYS A 98 -37.08 2.44 -14.22
N GLY A 99 -37.04 3.39 -13.28
CA GLY A 99 -37.92 3.46 -12.11
C GLY A 99 -37.58 2.50 -10.97
N GLN A 100 -36.54 1.67 -11.12
CA GLN A 100 -36.04 0.84 -10.04
C GLN A 100 -35.40 1.70 -8.92
N LYS A 101 -35.45 1.21 -7.68
CA LYS A 101 -34.98 1.94 -6.49
C LYS A 101 -33.92 1.13 -5.73
N PRO A 102 -32.69 1.02 -6.27
CA PRO A 102 -31.60 0.32 -5.58
C PRO A 102 -31.33 0.96 -4.22
N GLN A 103 -31.06 0.13 -3.23
CA GLN A 103 -30.75 0.56 -1.86
C GLN A 103 -29.24 0.63 -1.64
N ARG A 104 -28.83 1.22 -0.51
CA ARG A 104 -27.42 1.44 -0.16
C ARG A 104 -26.54 0.20 -0.31
N ASP A 105 -27.03 -0.96 0.14
CA ASP A 105 -26.27 -2.21 0.15
C ASP A 105 -25.91 -2.68 -1.26
N VAL A 106 -26.78 -2.40 -2.23
CA VAL A 106 -26.54 -2.72 -3.65
C VAL A 106 -25.36 -1.91 -4.19
N PHE A 107 -25.31 -0.61 -3.87
CA PHE A 107 -24.21 0.25 -4.30
C PHE A 107 -22.91 -0.07 -3.57
N TYR A 108 -22.96 -0.43 -2.28
CA TYR A 108 -21.76 -0.86 -1.55
C TYR A 108 -21.21 -2.18 -2.07
N ASP A 109 -22.06 -3.17 -2.34
CA ASP A 109 -21.64 -4.44 -2.96
C ASP A 109 -21.06 -4.19 -4.36
N PHE A 110 -21.74 -3.37 -5.17
CA PHE A 110 -21.29 -3.01 -6.51
C PHE A 110 -19.92 -2.33 -6.49
N LYS A 111 -19.77 -1.22 -5.76
CA LYS A 111 -18.52 -0.44 -5.72
C LYS A 111 -17.39 -1.16 -4.99
N GLY A 112 -17.71 -1.96 -3.97
CA GLY A 112 -16.72 -2.59 -3.11
C GLY A 112 -16.26 -3.97 -3.58
N LYS A 113 -17.08 -4.70 -4.34
CA LYS A 113 -16.78 -6.09 -4.72
C LYS A 113 -16.88 -6.37 -6.22
N LYS A 114 -17.74 -5.66 -6.95
CA LYS A 114 -18.03 -5.98 -8.37
C LYS A 114 -17.26 -5.10 -9.33
N LEU A 115 -17.19 -3.81 -9.05
CA LEU A 115 -16.39 -2.85 -9.82
C LEU A 115 -14.94 -2.88 -9.35
N THR A 116 -14.25 -3.98 -9.67
CA THR A 116 -12.83 -4.16 -9.31
C THR A 116 -11.95 -3.16 -10.07
N GLY A 117 -10.70 -2.98 -9.59
CA GLY A 117 -9.74 -2.10 -10.26
C GLY A 117 -9.48 -2.49 -11.72
N GLU A 118 -9.42 -3.80 -12.01
CA GLU A 118 -9.22 -4.33 -13.36
C GLU A 118 -10.41 -4.01 -14.28
N VAL A 119 -11.65 -4.20 -13.80
CA VAL A 119 -12.85 -3.86 -14.57
C VAL A 119 -12.93 -2.37 -14.85
N LEU A 120 -12.59 -1.54 -13.87
CA LEU A 120 -12.60 -0.08 -14.04
C LEU A 120 -11.51 0.39 -15.01
N ASP A 121 -10.31 -0.18 -14.91
CA ASP A 121 -9.20 0.09 -15.84
C ASP A 121 -9.62 -0.27 -17.27
N GLU A 122 -10.18 -1.46 -17.49
CA GLU A 122 -10.60 -1.92 -18.83
C GLU A 122 -11.69 -1.03 -19.44
N LEU A 123 -12.75 -0.70 -18.68
CA LEU A 123 -13.79 0.23 -19.13
C LEU A 123 -13.22 1.63 -19.43
N ASN A 124 -12.25 2.09 -18.63
CA ASN A 124 -11.58 3.36 -18.88
C ASN A 124 -10.76 3.31 -20.18
N TYR A 125 -10.06 2.21 -20.46
CA TYR A 125 -9.27 2.08 -21.69
C TYR A 125 -10.12 2.02 -22.95
N GLN A 126 -11.28 1.35 -22.89
CA GLN A 126 -12.26 1.41 -23.97
C GLN A 126 -12.75 2.84 -24.20
N PHE A 127 -13.03 3.57 -23.11
CA PHE A 127 -13.40 4.99 -23.20
C PHE A 127 -12.26 5.84 -23.80
N MET A 128 -11.00 5.62 -23.41
CA MET A 128 -9.85 6.31 -24.00
C MET A 128 -9.72 6.04 -25.51
N ARG A 129 -9.87 4.78 -25.96
CA ARG A 129 -9.84 4.42 -27.40
C ARG A 129 -10.96 5.11 -28.18
N ARG A 130 -12.13 5.29 -27.57
CA ARG A 130 -13.22 6.06 -28.18
C ARG A 130 -12.83 7.53 -28.32
N LEU A 131 -12.28 8.15 -27.28
CA LEU A 131 -11.82 9.55 -27.35
C LEU A 131 -10.71 9.74 -28.40
N GLU A 132 -9.82 8.75 -28.56
CA GLU A 132 -8.80 8.74 -29.60
C GLU A 132 -9.44 8.70 -31.00
N LYS A 133 -10.43 7.82 -31.20
CA LYS A 133 -11.20 7.72 -32.46
C LYS A 133 -11.94 9.02 -32.79
N GLU A 134 -12.45 9.71 -31.78
CA GLU A 134 -13.11 11.02 -31.92
C GLU A 134 -12.10 12.18 -32.09
N GLY A 135 -10.78 11.92 -31.99
CA GLY A 135 -9.73 12.92 -32.15
C GLY A 135 -9.57 13.87 -30.95
N LEU A 136 -10.15 13.53 -29.80
CA LEU A 136 -10.09 14.34 -28.57
C LEU A 136 -8.79 14.12 -27.80
N ILE A 137 -8.18 12.94 -27.94
CA ILE A 137 -6.87 12.57 -27.41
C ILE A 137 -6.05 11.85 -28.48
N SER A 138 -4.73 11.76 -28.29
CA SER A 138 -3.82 11.11 -29.22
C SER A 138 -3.16 9.86 -28.64
N LEU A 139 -3.11 9.72 -27.31
CA LEU A 139 -2.38 8.68 -26.58
C LEU A 139 -0.87 8.63 -26.90
N LYS A 140 -0.31 9.74 -27.40
CA LYS A 140 1.10 9.89 -27.77
C LYS A 140 1.89 10.70 -26.75
N GLU A 141 1.22 11.49 -25.93
CA GLU A 141 1.86 12.34 -24.93
C GLU A 141 1.21 12.12 -23.57
N LEU A 142 2.04 11.89 -22.54
CA LEU A 142 1.56 11.74 -21.17
C LEU A 142 2.16 12.81 -20.26
N TYR A 143 1.31 13.39 -19.41
CA TYR A 143 1.69 14.27 -18.32
C TYR A 143 1.50 13.51 -17.01
N ILE A 144 2.58 13.33 -16.24
CA ILE A 144 2.56 12.48 -15.05
C ILE A 144 2.92 13.32 -13.82
N ASP A 145 2.04 13.32 -12.82
CA ASP A 145 2.30 13.90 -11.50
C ASP A 145 1.94 12.90 -10.39
N GLY A 146 2.70 12.99 -9.30
CA GLY A 146 2.57 12.15 -8.13
C GLY A 146 1.93 12.88 -6.97
N THR A 147 1.00 12.23 -6.28
CA THR A 147 0.43 12.72 -5.03
C THR A 147 0.47 11.64 -3.96
N LYS A 148 0.50 12.06 -2.70
CA LYS A 148 0.52 11.13 -1.57
C LYS A 148 -0.84 11.11 -0.90
N ILE A 149 -1.41 9.92 -0.78
CA ILE A 149 -2.70 9.70 -0.14
C ILE A 149 -2.47 8.99 1.19
N GLU A 150 -2.98 9.57 2.28
CA GLU A 150 -2.88 8.97 3.62
C GLU A 150 -3.60 7.62 3.64
N ALA A 151 -2.92 6.60 4.16
CA ALA A 151 -3.48 5.27 4.34
C ALA A 151 -4.37 5.24 5.58
N ASN A 152 -5.36 4.34 5.60
CA ASN A 152 -6.13 4.07 6.82
C ASN A 152 -5.32 3.19 7.79
N ALA A 153 -4.22 3.74 8.30
CA ALA A 153 -3.27 3.01 9.12
C ALA A 153 -2.78 3.86 10.28
N ASN A 154 -2.74 3.26 11.47
CA ASN A 154 -2.22 3.94 12.64
C ASN A 154 -0.68 3.98 12.59
N ARG A 155 -0.09 5.16 12.74
CA ARG A 155 1.37 5.34 12.84
C ARG A 155 2.02 4.52 13.95
N TYR A 156 1.30 4.22 15.03
CA TYR A 156 1.85 3.51 16.21
C TYR A 156 1.82 1.99 16.06
N THR A 157 1.18 1.47 15.02
CA THR A 157 1.10 0.02 14.76
C THR A 157 2.19 -0.48 13.82
N PHE A 158 3.18 0.36 13.49
CA PHE A 158 4.28 -0.04 12.61
C PHE A 158 5.32 -0.89 13.32
N ILE A 159 5.71 -1.96 12.64
CA ILE A 159 6.82 -2.84 13.02
C ILE A 159 8.04 -2.46 12.18
N TRP A 160 9.19 -2.33 12.83
CA TRP A 160 10.44 -1.88 12.21
C TRP A 160 11.50 -2.98 12.25
N ARG A 161 12.18 -3.24 11.13
CA ARG A 161 13.26 -4.24 11.02
C ARG A 161 14.31 -4.05 12.09
N GLY A 162 14.80 -2.83 12.27
CA GLY A 162 15.82 -2.54 13.27
C GLY A 162 15.39 -2.83 14.71
N SER A 163 14.11 -2.67 15.03
CA SER A 163 13.56 -3.05 16.35
C SER A 163 13.43 -4.56 16.47
N LEU A 164 12.92 -5.24 15.44
CA LEU A 164 12.86 -6.71 15.41
C LEU A 164 14.24 -7.33 15.58
N ASN A 165 15.23 -6.88 14.81
CA ASN A 165 16.61 -7.34 14.90
C ASN A 165 17.19 -7.16 16.31
N TYR A 166 16.91 -6.03 16.96
CA TYR A 166 17.35 -5.77 18.33
C TYR A 166 16.72 -6.73 19.35
N HIS A 167 15.39 -6.91 19.27
CA HIS A 167 14.69 -7.79 20.21
C HIS A 167 14.97 -9.28 19.94
N LEU A 168 15.15 -9.68 18.69
CA LEU A 168 15.56 -11.03 18.33
C LEU A 168 16.93 -11.36 18.90
N ALA A 169 17.92 -10.46 18.80
CA ALA A 169 19.24 -10.69 19.39
C ALA A 169 19.15 -10.98 20.91
N GLY A 170 18.33 -10.20 21.64
CA GLY A 170 18.09 -10.42 23.06
C GLY A 170 17.31 -11.71 23.37
N LEU A 171 16.36 -12.11 22.51
CA LEU A 171 15.68 -13.39 22.63
C LEU A 171 16.67 -14.55 22.47
N LEU A 172 17.61 -14.46 21.52
CA LEU A 172 18.63 -15.49 21.32
C LEU A 172 19.58 -15.59 22.51
N ASP A 173 19.96 -14.48 23.13
CA ASP A 173 20.73 -14.50 24.39
C ASP A 173 19.95 -15.19 25.52
N THR A 174 18.62 -15.00 25.56
CA THR A 174 17.75 -15.67 26.53
C THR A 174 17.66 -17.18 26.27
N ILE A 175 17.52 -17.58 25.00
CA ILE A 175 17.49 -19.00 24.59
C ILE A 175 18.82 -19.70 24.92
N ASP A 176 19.96 -19.06 24.67
CA ASP A 176 21.28 -19.61 25.00
C ASP A 176 21.46 -19.84 26.51
N ALA A 177 21.01 -18.87 27.33
CA ALA A 177 20.98 -19.01 28.78
C ALA A 177 20.04 -20.15 29.22
N LEU A 178 18.88 -20.32 28.58
CA LEU A 178 17.95 -21.42 28.85
C LEU A 178 18.54 -22.78 28.49
N TYR A 179 19.27 -22.88 27.38
CA TYR A 179 19.95 -24.11 26.97
C TYR A 179 21.04 -24.48 27.97
N THR A 180 21.76 -23.49 28.49
CA THR A 180 22.72 -23.69 29.58
C THR A 180 22.03 -24.21 30.84
N LYS A 181 20.95 -23.56 31.29
CA LYS A 181 20.15 -24.02 32.44
C LYS A 181 19.60 -25.44 32.25
N TYR A 182 19.09 -25.76 31.06
CA TYR A 182 18.61 -27.10 30.71
C TYR A 182 19.74 -28.14 30.86
N ASN A 183 20.92 -27.85 30.33
CA ASN A 183 22.08 -28.74 30.44
C ASN A 183 22.53 -28.93 31.90
N THR A 184 22.58 -27.85 32.68
CA THR A 184 22.88 -27.91 34.12
C THR A 184 21.84 -28.75 34.87
N PHE A 185 20.55 -28.54 34.60
CA PHE A 185 19.47 -29.31 35.20
C PHE A 185 19.60 -30.81 34.91
N LEU A 186 19.95 -31.19 33.67
CA LEU A 186 20.20 -32.59 33.32
C LEU A 186 21.41 -33.17 34.06
N LEU A 187 22.47 -32.38 34.24
CA LEU A 187 23.71 -32.82 34.88
C LEU A 187 23.51 -33.01 36.39
N GLU A 188 22.98 -32.00 37.08
CA GLU A 188 22.80 -31.99 38.54
C GLU A 188 21.88 -33.12 39.03
N ASN A 189 20.88 -33.47 38.23
CA ASN A 189 19.94 -34.54 38.54
C ASN A 189 20.30 -35.90 37.92
N GLY A 190 21.40 -35.99 37.15
CA GLY A 190 21.82 -37.23 36.48
C GLY A 190 20.85 -37.73 35.40
N TYR A 191 19.99 -36.86 34.87
CA TYR A 191 18.97 -37.23 33.88
C TYR A 191 19.54 -37.51 32.48
N GLY A 192 20.69 -36.93 32.14
CA GLY A 192 21.35 -37.17 30.83
C GLY A 192 21.55 -38.66 30.55
N PRO A 193 22.32 -39.40 31.38
CA PRO A 193 22.47 -40.84 31.24
C PRO A 193 21.18 -41.63 31.47
N LYS A 194 20.36 -41.24 32.47
CA LYS A 194 19.13 -41.97 32.85
C LYS A 194 18.10 -42.05 31.72
N TYR A 195 17.95 -40.97 30.95
CA TYR A 195 16.97 -40.87 29.86
C TYR A 195 17.60 -40.88 28.47
N ASN A 196 18.91 -41.13 28.36
CA ASN A 196 19.67 -41.08 27.11
C ASN A 196 19.52 -39.73 26.37
N LEU A 197 19.64 -38.63 27.12
CA LEU A 197 19.48 -37.26 26.63
C LEU A 197 20.84 -36.59 26.45
N GLY A 198 21.04 -35.98 25.28
CA GLY A 198 22.23 -35.16 24.99
C GLY A 198 22.04 -33.70 25.40
N ASN A 199 23.15 -32.97 25.51
CA ASN A 199 23.15 -31.54 25.79
C ASN A 199 22.52 -30.75 24.63
N ALA A 200 21.71 -29.75 24.98
CA ALA A 200 21.23 -28.73 24.06
C ALA A 200 22.40 -27.88 23.56
N ARG A 201 22.39 -27.56 22.25
CA ARG A 201 23.36 -26.68 21.60
C ARG A 201 22.62 -25.57 20.88
N MET A 202 23.10 -24.34 21.02
CA MET A 202 22.48 -23.17 20.40
C MET A 202 22.60 -23.24 18.86
N PHE A 203 21.51 -22.96 18.16
CA PHE A 203 21.48 -22.86 16.71
C PHE A 203 22.02 -21.50 16.22
N VAL A 204 22.49 -21.46 14.97
CA VAL A 204 23.06 -20.25 14.35
C VAL A 204 22.04 -19.60 13.42
N ILE A 205 21.84 -18.29 13.55
CA ILE A 205 21.07 -17.48 12.60
C ILE A 205 22.04 -16.65 11.76
N GLU A 206 21.99 -16.86 10.44
CA GLU A 206 22.84 -16.14 9.51
C GLU A 206 22.58 -14.62 9.57
N GLY A 207 23.66 -13.84 9.53
CA GLY A 207 23.61 -12.38 9.61
C GLY A 207 23.43 -11.80 11.03
N MET A 208 23.24 -12.64 12.05
CA MET A 208 23.09 -12.18 13.43
C MET A 208 24.37 -11.52 13.97
N ASP A 209 25.56 -11.96 13.54
CA ASP A 209 26.84 -11.34 13.94
C ASP A 209 26.92 -9.87 13.50
N LYS A 210 26.45 -9.58 12.29
CA LYS A 210 26.38 -8.22 11.77
C LYS A 210 25.40 -7.37 12.58
N VAL A 211 24.26 -7.94 12.97
CA VAL A 211 23.28 -7.27 13.83
C VAL A 211 23.87 -6.97 15.20
N ARG A 212 24.51 -7.95 15.85
CA ARG A 212 25.18 -7.78 17.15
C ARG A 212 26.25 -6.67 17.07
N LYS A 213 27.06 -6.66 16.02
CA LYS A 213 28.06 -5.60 15.77
C LYS A 213 27.41 -4.22 15.68
N VAL A 214 26.35 -4.06 14.89
CA VAL A 214 25.62 -2.79 14.75
C VAL A 214 24.96 -2.35 16.06
N ILE A 215 24.45 -3.29 16.86
CA ILE A 215 23.88 -2.98 18.19
C ILE A 215 24.97 -2.43 19.11
N GLU A 216 26.15 -3.07 19.13
CA GLU A 216 27.27 -2.66 19.97
C GLU A 216 27.85 -1.31 19.57
N GLU A 217 28.05 -1.08 18.26
CA GLU A 217 28.47 0.22 17.74
C GLU A 217 27.45 1.32 18.08
N ASN A 218 26.14 1.03 18.01
CA ASN A 218 25.10 1.97 18.42
C ASN A 218 25.06 2.21 19.93
N ARG A 219 25.45 1.25 20.78
CA ARG A 219 25.62 1.44 22.23
C ARG A 219 26.78 2.38 22.51
N LYS A 220 27.95 2.13 21.92
CA LYS A 220 29.15 3.00 22.03
C LYS A 220 28.86 4.41 21.51
N ARG A 221 28.12 4.52 20.41
CA ARG A 221 27.70 5.80 19.84
C ARG A 221 26.90 6.69 20.81
N LYS A 222 26.05 6.12 21.68
CA LYS A 222 25.29 6.93 22.65
C LYS A 222 26.21 7.75 23.55
N LEU A 223 27.44 7.29 23.75
CA LEU A 223 28.48 7.99 24.51
C LEU A 223 29.19 9.07 23.66
N THR A 224 29.30 8.89 22.34
CA THR A 224 30.11 9.75 21.44
C THR A 224 29.31 10.73 20.57
N LYS A 225 27.97 10.77 20.67
CA LYS A 225 27.06 11.67 19.90
C LYS A 225 27.20 11.64 18.37
N HIS A 226 27.71 10.55 17.77
CA HIS A 226 27.82 10.42 16.31
C HIS A 226 26.44 10.26 15.62
N LYS A 227 26.34 9.88 14.33
CA LYS A 227 25.06 9.60 13.62
C LYS A 227 24.65 8.11 13.69
N LYS A 228 23.33 7.81 13.73
CA LYS A 228 22.81 6.45 14.02
C LYS A 228 23.14 5.51 12.88
N ILE A 229 23.68 4.35 13.24
CA ILE A 229 23.93 3.28 12.28
C ILE A 229 22.63 2.48 12.15
N SER A 230 22.21 2.24 10.91
CA SER A 230 20.98 1.52 10.63
C SER A 230 21.13 0.03 10.93
N ASN A 231 20.17 -0.54 11.66
CA ASN A 231 20.11 -1.98 11.96
C ASN A 231 19.14 -2.72 11.02
N ASN A 232 19.22 -2.45 9.72
CA ASN A 232 18.29 -2.98 8.74
C ASN A 232 18.80 -4.24 8.04
N THR A 233 19.73 -4.98 8.67
CA THR A 233 20.21 -6.27 8.14
C THR A 233 19.01 -7.18 7.88
N ILE A 234 18.93 -7.73 6.67
CA ILE A 234 17.95 -8.75 6.32
C ILE A 234 18.42 -10.04 6.97
N ILE A 235 17.54 -10.64 7.77
CA ILE A 235 17.78 -11.90 8.47
C ILE A 235 16.75 -12.86 7.94
N GLU A 236 17.20 -14.06 7.57
CA GLU A 236 16.32 -15.18 7.29
C GLU A 236 16.39 -16.14 8.48
N ILE A 237 15.23 -16.41 9.07
CA ILE A 237 15.09 -17.42 10.12
C ILE A 237 14.70 -18.73 9.43
N ASP A 238 15.61 -19.19 8.57
CA ASP A 238 15.45 -20.46 7.88
C ASP A 238 15.99 -21.58 8.78
N TYR A 239 15.20 -22.64 8.95
CA TYR A 239 15.56 -23.83 9.73
C TYR A 239 15.90 -23.63 11.22
N CYS A 240 15.72 -22.44 11.80
CA CYS A 240 15.76 -22.23 13.26
C CYS A 240 14.47 -22.77 13.86
N SER A 241 14.39 -24.09 13.90
CA SER A 241 13.10 -24.73 14.09
C SER A 241 12.70 -24.64 15.56
N PRO A 242 11.45 -24.25 15.84
CA PRO A 242 10.79 -24.63 17.08
C PRO A 242 10.89 -26.14 17.37
N LEU A 243 11.30 -26.98 16.41
CA LEU A 243 11.50 -28.41 16.63
C LEU A 243 12.64 -28.69 17.60
N GLU A 244 13.71 -27.90 17.63
CA GLU A 244 14.78 -28.08 18.61
C GLU A 244 14.30 -27.74 20.02
N ILE A 245 13.67 -26.56 20.18
CA ILE A 245 13.05 -26.15 21.46
C ILE A 245 11.98 -27.18 21.87
N ARG A 246 11.14 -27.63 20.94
CA ARG A 246 10.11 -28.66 21.17
C ARG A 246 10.70 -30.03 21.49
N LYS A 247 11.89 -30.35 20.98
CA LYS A 247 12.62 -31.57 21.38
C LYS A 247 13.04 -31.47 22.83
N LEU A 248 13.58 -30.33 23.27
CA LEU A 248 13.91 -30.11 24.68
C LEU A 248 12.67 -30.19 25.57
N GLN A 249 11.55 -29.59 25.15
CA GLN A 249 10.27 -29.72 25.86
C GLN A 249 9.79 -31.16 25.96
N LYS A 250 9.88 -31.96 24.88
CA LYS A 250 9.56 -33.39 24.92
C LYS A 250 10.45 -34.15 25.90
N ASN A 251 11.74 -33.83 25.95
CA ASN A 251 12.67 -34.42 26.91
C ASN A 251 12.28 -34.08 28.36
N LEU A 252 11.91 -32.82 28.65
CA LEU A 252 11.43 -32.42 29.98
C LEU A 252 10.13 -33.13 30.35
N MET A 253 9.21 -33.30 29.40
CA MET A 253 7.97 -34.06 29.63
C MET A 253 8.24 -35.54 29.92
N GLN A 254 9.21 -36.15 29.22
CA GLN A 254 9.61 -37.54 29.47
C GLN A 254 10.21 -37.70 30.88
N ILE A 255 11.07 -36.77 31.31
CA ILE A 255 11.62 -36.76 32.67
C ILE A 255 10.49 -36.56 33.69
N ALA A 256 9.60 -35.59 33.48
CA ALA A 256 8.50 -35.32 34.40
C ALA A 256 7.60 -36.55 34.60
N GLN A 257 7.32 -37.30 33.54
CA GLN A 257 6.56 -38.55 33.62
C GLN A 257 7.34 -39.67 34.33
N GLY A 258 8.64 -39.80 34.06
CA GLY A 258 9.47 -40.85 34.64
C GLY A 258 9.82 -40.63 36.11
N GLU A 259 9.85 -39.38 36.57
CA GLU A 259 10.09 -38.99 37.98
C GLU A 259 8.80 -38.69 38.76
N ASP A 260 7.62 -38.88 38.16
CA ASP A 260 6.30 -38.56 38.75
C ASP A 260 6.16 -37.10 39.23
N ILE A 261 6.72 -36.15 38.46
CA ILE A 261 6.66 -34.72 38.75
C ILE A 261 5.42 -34.10 38.10
N GLY A 262 4.38 -33.84 38.91
CA GLY A 262 3.16 -33.18 38.46
C GLY A 262 3.33 -31.68 38.19
N PHE A 263 2.80 -31.20 37.07
CA PHE A 263 2.73 -29.77 36.76
C PHE A 263 1.58 -29.11 37.54
N VAL A 264 1.83 -27.92 38.09
CA VAL A 264 0.86 -27.19 38.90
C VAL A 264 0.44 -25.89 38.22
N TYR A 265 -0.85 -25.56 38.34
CA TYR A 265 -1.45 -24.38 37.74
C TYR A 265 -2.22 -23.58 38.81
N GLY A 266 -2.36 -22.27 38.60
CA GLY A 266 -3.07 -21.36 39.51
C GLY A 266 -2.18 -20.47 40.38
N LYS A 267 -2.78 -19.42 40.95
CA LYS A 267 -2.09 -18.38 41.71
C LYS A 267 -1.60 -18.93 43.07
N GLY A 268 -0.33 -18.65 43.42
CA GLY A 268 0.26 -19.05 44.71
C GLY A 268 0.83 -20.47 44.77
N LYS A 269 0.79 -21.23 43.67
CA LYS A 269 1.45 -22.55 43.58
C LYS A 269 2.92 -22.41 43.21
N HIS A 270 3.80 -23.14 43.91
CA HIS A 270 5.22 -23.19 43.57
C HIS A 270 5.45 -24.19 42.44
N LYS A 271 5.76 -23.70 41.24
CA LYS A 271 6.05 -24.54 40.08
C LYS A 271 7.38 -25.30 40.27
N PRO A 272 7.46 -26.60 39.96
CA PRO A 272 8.72 -27.32 39.95
C PRO A 272 9.65 -26.74 38.87
N GLU A 273 10.95 -26.91 39.06
CA GLU A 273 11.96 -26.36 38.15
C GLU A 273 11.78 -26.85 36.71
N ILE A 274 11.45 -28.13 36.54
CA ILE A 274 11.18 -28.75 35.24
C ILE A 274 10.03 -28.07 34.48
N GLN A 275 8.97 -27.67 35.20
CA GLN A 275 7.85 -26.94 34.63
C GLN A 275 8.25 -25.52 34.23
N LYS A 276 9.04 -24.82 35.07
CA LYS A 276 9.55 -23.48 34.75
C LYS A 276 10.38 -23.51 33.47
N LEU A 277 11.32 -24.46 33.36
CA LEU A 277 12.13 -24.65 32.15
C LEU A 277 11.28 -24.96 30.93
N TYR A 278 10.27 -25.82 31.08
CA TYR A 278 9.35 -26.16 29.99
C TYR A 278 8.58 -24.94 29.46
N GLU A 279 8.01 -24.14 30.37
CA GLU A 279 7.22 -22.95 30.04
C GLU A 279 8.10 -21.82 29.47
N GLU A 280 9.30 -21.60 30.01
CA GLU A 280 10.26 -20.62 29.49
C GLU A 280 10.72 -20.96 28.06
N LEU A 281 10.93 -22.24 27.77
CA LEU A 281 11.21 -22.73 26.42
C LEU A 281 10.01 -22.52 25.48
N GLU A 282 8.78 -22.77 25.96
CA GLU A 282 7.54 -22.55 25.18
C GLU A 282 7.36 -21.08 24.78
N GLU A 283 7.55 -20.17 25.74
CA GLU A 283 7.44 -18.74 25.53
C GLU A 283 8.48 -18.27 24.51
N CYS A 284 9.74 -18.70 24.66
CA CYS A 284 10.80 -18.34 23.71
C CYS A 284 10.53 -18.88 22.31
N GLY A 285 10.06 -20.13 22.19
CA GLY A 285 9.68 -20.73 20.92
C GLY A 285 8.54 -20.00 20.23
N THR A 286 7.52 -19.60 20.98
CA THR A 286 6.39 -18.81 20.48
C THR A 286 6.84 -17.47 19.95
N ARG A 287 7.64 -16.73 20.73
CA ARG A 287 8.18 -15.42 20.33
C ARG A 287 9.10 -15.51 19.12
N LEU A 288 9.88 -16.59 18.98
CA LEU A 288 10.72 -16.81 17.81
C LEU A 288 9.88 -16.97 16.53
N MET A 289 8.74 -17.67 16.63
CA MET A 289 7.79 -17.81 15.53
C MET A 289 7.12 -16.48 15.17
N GLU A 290 6.73 -15.67 16.14
CA GLU A 290 6.21 -14.32 15.90
C GLU A 290 7.22 -13.44 15.14
N TYR A 291 8.52 -13.52 15.50
CA TYR A 291 9.56 -12.80 14.77
C TYR A 291 9.73 -13.30 13.34
N LYS A 292 9.67 -14.62 13.12
CA LYS A 292 9.73 -15.22 11.79
C LYS A 292 8.59 -14.69 10.90
N GLU A 293 7.36 -14.75 11.39
CA GLU A 293 6.18 -14.23 10.68
C GLU A 293 6.35 -12.73 10.37
N CYS A 294 6.88 -11.94 11.31
CA CYS A 294 7.16 -10.52 11.07
C CYS A 294 8.18 -10.29 9.94
N PHE A 295 9.22 -11.11 9.83
CA PHE A 295 10.20 -10.99 8.73
C PHE A 295 9.61 -11.43 7.40
N GLU A 296 8.77 -12.47 7.39
CA GLU A 296 8.06 -12.95 6.19
C GLU A 296 7.11 -11.87 5.66
N ILE A 297 6.25 -11.30 6.51
CA ILE A 297 5.34 -10.20 6.13
C ILE A 297 6.13 -8.99 5.61
N MET A 298 7.27 -8.66 6.23
CA MET A 298 8.09 -7.52 5.84
C MET A 298 8.81 -7.73 4.49
N GLY A 299 9.08 -8.97 4.11
CA GLY A 299 9.81 -9.33 2.89
C GLY A 299 11.25 -8.81 2.87
N LYS A 300 11.91 -8.83 1.70
CA LYS A 300 13.30 -8.34 1.54
C LYS A 300 13.39 -6.88 1.10
N SER A 301 12.34 -6.34 0.48
CA SER A 301 12.32 -5.01 -0.12
C SER A 301 12.07 -3.88 0.89
N ARG A 302 11.53 -4.19 2.08
CA ARG A 302 11.05 -3.18 3.05
C ARG A 302 11.75 -3.30 4.39
N ASN A 303 11.74 -2.18 5.12
CA ASN A 303 12.31 -2.06 6.48
C ASN A 303 11.25 -1.87 7.57
N SER A 304 9.98 -1.77 7.19
CA SER A 304 8.84 -1.69 8.10
C SER A 304 7.53 -1.98 7.38
N TYR A 305 6.50 -2.31 8.16
CA TYR A 305 5.11 -2.47 7.71
C TYR A 305 4.14 -2.08 8.84
N SER A 306 2.89 -1.74 8.51
CA SER A 306 1.83 -1.55 9.52
C SER A 306 1.08 -2.84 9.80
N LYS A 307 0.70 -3.09 11.05
CA LYS A 307 -0.18 -4.21 11.40
C LYS A 307 -1.59 -4.11 10.80
N THR A 308 -2.08 -2.89 10.55
CA THR A 308 -3.46 -2.66 10.06
C THR A 308 -3.56 -2.54 8.54
N ASP A 309 -2.47 -2.11 7.91
CA ASP A 309 -2.36 -1.96 6.46
C ASP A 309 -0.93 -2.31 6.04
N MET A 310 -0.73 -3.57 5.68
CA MET A 310 0.62 -4.12 5.49
C MET A 310 1.37 -3.43 4.36
N GLU A 311 0.71 -2.85 3.35
CA GLU A 311 1.36 -2.25 2.18
C GLU A 311 1.72 -0.77 2.38
N ALA A 312 1.08 -0.09 3.34
CA ALA A 312 1.34 1.32 3.64
C ALA A 312 2.79 1.58 4.07
N THR A 313 3.34 2.73 3.68
CA THR A 313 4.68 3.15 4.10
C THR A 313 4.67 4.57 4.65
N PHE A 314 5.63 4.87 5.53
CA PHE A 314 5.79 6.24 6.02
C PHE A 314 6.32 7.15 4.92
N MET A 315 5.54 8.15 4.58
CA MET A 315 5.87 9.17 3.60
C MET A 315 5.70 10.57 4.17
N ARG A 316 6.41 11.53 3.60
CA ARG A 316 6.20 12.94 3.90
C ARG A 316 5.05 13.45 3.03
N MET A 317 3.98 13.92 3.66
CA MET A 317 2.81 14.41 2.94
C MET A 317 3.07 15.77 2.30
N LYS A 318 2.37 16.07 1.20
CA LYS A 318 2.37 17.42 0.58
C LYS A 318 1.72 18.43 1.53
N GLU A 319 0.60 18.06 2.15
CA GLU A 319 -0.09 18.85 3.16
C GLU A 319 0.43 18.49 4.55
N ASP A 320 1.15 19.43 5.18
CA ASP A 320 1.69 19.31 6.54
C ASP A 320 1.09 20.43 7.41
N HIS A 321 -0.19 20.28 7.76
CA HIS A 321 -0.91 21.28 8.55
C HIS A 321 -0.23 21.60 9.89
N MET A 322 0.48 20.64 10.46
CA MET A 322 1.19 20.79 11.73
C MET A 322 2.59 21.42 11.56
N LEU A 323 3.05 21.61 10.32
CA LEU A 323 4.37 22.16 9.94
C LEU A 323 5.55 21.49 10.68
N ASN A 324 5.37 20.24 11.10
CA ASN A 324 6.34 19.51 11.92
C ASN A 324 7.13 18.47 11.10
N GLY A 325 6.88 18.38 9.80
CA GLY A 325 7.53 17.45 8.88
C GLY A 325 7.21 16.00 9.19
N GLN A 326 6.14 15.72 9.91
CA GLN A 326 5.83 14.38 10.40
C GLN A 326 5.46 13.45 9.25
N LEU A 327 6.11 12.29 9.22
CA LEU A 327 5.77 11.24 8.27
C LEU A 327 4.44 10.60 8.67
N LYS A 328 3.62 10.30 7.67
CA LYS A 328 2.37 9.57 7.84
C LYS A 328 2.36 8.29 7.00
N PRO A 329 1.66 7.24 7.44
CA PRO A 329 1.38 6.08 6.59
C PRO A 329 0.61 6.53 5.35
N ALA A 330 1.12 6.23 4.18
CA ALA A 330 0.55 6.70 2.92
C ALA A 330 0.93 5.80 1.75
N TYR A 331 0.29 6.07 0.63
CA TYR A 331 0.61 5.57 -0.70
C TYR A 331 1.03 6.72 -1.61
N ASN A 332 1.92 6.43 -2.55
CA ASN A 332 2.33 7.34 -3.59
C ASN A 332 1.57 7.01 -4.87
N VAL A 333 0.60 7.85 -5.22
CA VAL A 333 -0.31 7.66 -6.34
C VAL A 333 0.16 8.52 -7.50
N GLN A 334 0.47 7.88 -8.61
CA GLN A 334 0.80 8.52 -9.88
C GLN A 334 -0.44 8.58 -10.75
N ILE A 335 -0.65 9.74 -11.36
CA ILE A 335 -1.74 9.98 -12.29
C ILE A 335 -1.11 10.44 -13.61
N ALA A 336 -1.38 9.69 -14.68
CA ALA A 336 -1.02 10.07 -16.04
C ALA A 336 -2.25 10.62 -16.75
N VAL A 337 -2.10 11.81 -17.33
CA VAL A 337 -3.18 12.52 -18.02
C VAL A 337 -2.78 12.92 -19.43
N GLU A 338 -3.80 13.08 -20.27
CA GLU A 338 -3.72 13.72 -21.60
C GLU A 338 -5.01 14.51 -21.82
N ASN A 339 -4.92 15.77 -22.28
CA ASN A 339 -6.08 16.63 -22.56
C ASN A 339 -7.17 16.56 -21.47
N TYR A 340 -6.79 16.70 -20.20
CA TYR A 340 -7.66 16.65 -19.02
C TYR A 340 -8.26 15.27 -18.67
N PHE A 341 -8.02 14.23 -19.46
CA PHE A 341 -8.46 12.87 -19.17
C PHE A 341 -7.40 12.09 -18.39
N ILE A 342 -7.86 11.32 -17.39
CA ILE A 342 -7.00 10.39 -16.66
C ILE A 342 -6.85 9.13 -17.50
N VAL A 343 -5.65 8.92 -18.04
CA VAL A 343 -5.32 7.75 -18.86
C VAL A 343 -4.92 6.59 -17.94
N HIS A 344 -4.06 6.84 -16.94
CA HIS A 344 -3.62 5.82 -16.00
C HIS A 344 -3.55 6.33 -14.56
N GLY A 345 -3.92 5.45 -13.63
CA GLY A 345 -3.55 5.53 -12.21
C GLY A 345 -2.56 4.41 -11.85
N TYR A 346 -1.57 4.73 -11.02
CA TYR A 346 -0.64 3.76 -10.45
C TYR A 346 -0.38 4.05 -8.98
N VAL A 347 -0.63 3.07 -8.11
CA VAL A 347 -0.43 3.19 -6.66
C VAL A 347 0.85 2.46 -6.28
N SER A 348 1.80 3.17 -5.67
CA SER A 348 3.05 2.60 -5.19
C SER A 348 3.22 2.81 -3.69
N ASN A 349 3.96 1.91 -3.06
CA ASN A 349 4.45 2.05 -1.70
C ASN A 349 5.84 2.75 -1.65
N ASP A 350 6.40 3.13 -2.80
CA ASP A 350 7.63 3.90 -2.91
C ASP A 350 7.45 5.32 -2.39
N ARG A 351 8.41 5.79 -1.58
CA ARG A 351 8.35 7.14 -0.99
C ARG A 351 8.64 8.26 -1.99
N THR A 352 9.33 7.93 -3.08
CA THR A 352 9.80 8.85 -4.12
C THR A 352 9.32 8.39 -5.48
N ASP A 353 9.28 9.30 -6.45
CA ASP A 353 8.69 9.02 -7.76
C ASP A 353 9.64 8.29 -8.73
N TYR A 354 10.93 8.16 -8.37
CA TYR A 354 11.97 7.52 -9.18
C TYR A 354 11.60 6.17 -9.79
N HIS A 355 10.95 5.29 -9.02
CA HIS A 355 10.64 3.93 -9.47
C HIS A 355 9.23 3.80 -10.06
N THR A 356 8.51 4.92 -10.19
CA THR A 356 7.09 4.91 -10.55
C THR A 356 6.82 5.29 -12.01
N LEU A 357 7.76 5.96 -12.69
CA LEU A 357 7.62 6.34 -14.10
C LEU A 357 7.45 5.10 -15.00
N ILE A 358 8.44 4.21 -15.00
CA ILE A 358 8.50 3.05 -15.88
C ILE A 358 7.25 2.16 -15.73
N PRO A 359 6.76 1.83 -14.52
CA PRO A 359 5.50 1.11 -14.37
C PRO A 359 4.30 1.76 -15.09
N VAL A 360 4.17 3.08 -15.03
CA VAL A 360 3.08 3.81 -15.73
C VAL A 360 3.25 3.70 -17.25
N LEU A 361 4.47 3.85 -17.77
CA LEU A 361 4.73 3.78 -19.20
C LEU A 361 4.57 2.36 -19.75
N GLU A 362 4.98 1.35 -18.99
CA GLU A 362 4.75 -0.07 -19.32
C GLU A 362 3.26 -0.41 -19.29
N LYS A 363 2.48 0.16 -18.35
CA LYS A 363 1.01 0.04 -18.34
C LYS A 363 0.41 0.62 -19.62
N HIS A 364 0.86 1.81 -20.02
CA HIS A 364 0.43 2.45 -21.25
C HIS A 364 0.77 1.61 -22.49
N ARG A 365 2.02 1.16 -22.58
CA ARG A 365 2.51 0.33 -23.68
C ARG A 365 1.73 -0.98 -23.84
N LYS A 366 1.42 -1.65 -22.74
CA LYS A 366 0.61 -2.88 -22.76
C LYS A 366 -0.82 -2.63 -23.23
N THR A 367 -1.37 -1.47 -22.92
CA THR A 367 -2.78 -1.13 -23.18
C THR A 367 -3.01 -0.62 -24.59
N PHE A 368 -2.13 0.26 -25.07
CA PHE A 368 -2.30 0.99 -26.34
C PHE A 368 -1.20 0.67 -27.38
N GLY A 369 -0.18 -0.10 -27.01
CA GLY A 369 0.96 -0.41 -27.87
C GLY A 369 2.07 0.66 -27.77
N ASN A 370 2.97 0.67 -28.75
CA ASN A 370 4.09 1.62 -28.79
C ASN A 370 3.66 2.97 -29.41
N THR A 371 2.60 3.59 -28.87
CA THR A 371 2.07 4.87 -29.35
C THR A 371 2.77 6.07 -28.73
N LEU A 372 3.35 5.90 -27.54
CA LEU A 372 3.91 6.99 -26.75
C LEU A 372 5.16 7.62 -27.39
N GLU A 373 5.07 8.90 -27.71
CA GLU A 373 6.14 9.70 -28.31
C GLU A 373 6.82 10.65 -27.32
N ALA A 374 6.10 11.10 -26.29
CA ALA A 374 6.64 12.04 -25.30
C ALA A 374 6.05 11.88 -23.89
N VAL A 375 6.85 12.23 -22.89
CA VAL A 375 6.43 12.25 -21.48
C VAL A 375 6.91 13.53 -20.81
N THR A 376 6.00 14.19 -20.10
CA THR A 376 6.29 15.34 -19.23
C THR A 376 6.06 14.93 -17.78
N ALA A 377 7.07 15.16 -16.92
CA ALA A 377 6.97 14.85 -15.50
C ALA A 377 7.87 15.78 -14.67
N ASP A 378 7.61 15.83 -13.37
CA ASP A 378 8.39 16.67 -12.45
C ASP A 378 9.83 16.15 -12.24
N SER A 379 10.66 16.92 -11.53
CA SER A 379 12.04 16.51 -11.24
C SER A 379 12.17 15.31 -10.29
N GLY A 380 11.09 14.91 -9.61
CA GLY A 380 11.02 13.70 -8.79
C GLY A 380 11.15 12.42 -9.61
N TYR A 381 10.83 12.47 -10.91
CA TYR A 381 11.02 11.34 -11.85
C TYR A 381 12.40 11.30 -12.50
N CYS A 382 13.24 12.32 -12.27
CA CYS A 382 14.58 12.40 -12.86
C CYS A 382 15.52 11.38 -12.19
N SER A 383 15.60 10.17 -12.76
CA SER A 383 16.59 9.15 -12.42
C SER A 383 17.29 8.67 -13.69
N GLU A 384 18.55 8.23 -13.57
CA GLU A 384 19.32 7.67 -14.68
C GLU A 384 18.55 6.51 -15.35
N LYS A 385 17.99 5.61 -14.55
CA LYS A 385 17.18 4.48 -15.02
C LYS A 385 16.00 4.95 -15.89
N ASN A 386 15.28 5.99 -15.47
CA ASN A 386 14.15 6.53 -16.21
C ASN A 386 14.61 7.19 -17.52
N LEU A 387 15.66 8.00 -17.48
CA LEU A 387 16.18 8.69 -18.67
C LEU A 387 16.74 7.70 -19.69
N LEU A 388 17.43 6.64 -19.24
CA LEU A 388 17.92 5.57 -20.11
C LEU A 388 16.76 4.83 -20.76
N TYR A 389 15.74 4.43 -19.98
CA TYR A 389 14.55 3.76 -20.50
C TYR A 389 13.83 4.60 -21.57
N LEU A 390 13.64 5.90 -21.31
CA LEU A 390 13.02 6.82 -22.28
C LEU A 390 13.84 6.91 -23.57
N LYS A 391 15.17 7.03 -23.45
CA LYS A 391 16.09 7.09 -24.60
C LYS A 391 16.07 5.80 -25.42
N GLU A 392 16.14 4.64 -24.77
CA GLU A 392 16.14 3.32 -25.43
C GLU A 392 14.83 3.04 -26.18
N ASN A 393 13.71 3.57 -25.68
CA ASN A 393 12.40 3.42 -26.32
C ASN A 393 12.04 4.59 -27.25
N GLY A 394 12.95 5.55 -27.50
CA GLY A 394 12.72 6.68 -28.39
C GLY A 394 11.67 7.69 -27.90
N ILE A 395 11.38 7.72 -26.61
CA ILE A 395 10.37 8.59 -26.00
C ILE A 395 11.04 9.92 -25.61
N ARG A 396 10.50 11.04 -26.12
CA ARG A 396 10.99 12.38 -25.78
C ARG A 396 10.70 12.70 -24.31
N SER A 397 11.74 13.01 -23.55
CA SER A 397 11.61 13.32 -22.12
C SER A 397 11.58 14.83 -21.86
N TYR A 398 10.49 15.33 -21.28
CA TYR A 398 10.36 16.69 -20.76
C TYR A 398 10.41 16.65 -19.22
N ILE A 399 11.52 16.15 -18.68
CA ILE A 399 11.74 15.99 -17.24
C ILE A 399 12.85 16.93 -16.79
N LYS A 400 12.55 17.79 -15.81
CA LYS A 400 13.53 18.74 -15.27
C LYS A 400 14.58 18.01 -14.43
N LEU A 401 15.87 18.29 -14.67
CA LEU A 401 16.94 17.80 -13.81
C LEU A 401 16.80 18.34 -12.37
N GLN A 402 17.01 17.49 -11.36
CA GLN A 402 16.93 17.92 -9.95
C GLN A 402 17.89 19.04 -9.60
N GLU A 403 19.07 19.01 -10.21
CA GLU A 403 20.11 20.00 -9.98
C GLU A 403 19.89 21.29 -10.78
N HIS A 404 18.87 21.36 -11.64
CA HIS A 404 18.70 22.47 -12.58
C HIS A 404 18.69 23.83 -11.88
N GLU A 405 17.95 23.99 -10.77
CA GLU A 405 17.94 25.26 -10.04
C GLU A 405 19.27 25.51 -9.31
N LYS A 406 19.86 24.46 -8.72
CA LYS A 406 21.15 24.57 -8.03
C LYS A 406 22.27 24.99 -8.99
N ARG A 407 22.27 24.47 -10.22
CA ARG A 407 23.22 24.80 -11.30
C ARG A 407 23.23 26.28 -11.70
N LYS A 408 22.14 27.02 -11.42
CA LYS A 408 22.09 28.46 -11.66
C LYS A 408 22.89 29.26 -10.62
N THR A 409 23.14 28.68 -9.45
CA THR A 409 23.84 29.38 -8.36
C THR A 409 25.35 29.41 -8.58
N ARG A 410 26.00 30.51 -8.15
CA ARG A 410 27.45 30.67 -8.23
C ARG A 410 28.20 29.61 -7.43
N ALA A 411 27.74 29.33 -6.21
CA ALA A 411 28.36 28.33 -5.32
C ALA A 411 28.44 26.95 -5.97
N TYR A 412 27.43 26.55 -6.75
CA TYR A 412 27.45 25.27 -7.47
C TYR A 412 28.44 25.25 -8.63
N LYS A 413 28.62 26.38 -9.32
CA LYS A 413 29.57 26.53 -10.44
C LYS A 413 31.02 26.63 -10.00
N GLU A 414 31.26 26.92 -8.71
CA GLU A 414 32.61 26.99 -8.12
C GLU A 414 32.91 25.74 -7.26
N ASP A 415 31.98 24.78 -7.17
CA ASP A 415 32.13 23.54 -6.41
C ASP A 415 33.05 22.54 -7.13
N ILE A 416 34.34 22.56 -6.74
CA ILE A 416 35.40 21.67 -7.23
C ILE A 416 35.16 20.19 -6.89
N GLY A 417 34.21 19.86 -6.01
CA GLY A 417 33.84 18.47 -5.71
C GLY A 417 33.13 17.76 -6.87
N LYS A 418 32.82 18.47 -7.95
CA LYS A 418 32.10 17.96 -9.13
C LYS A 418 33.02 17.91 -10.34
N TYR A 419 33.18 16.72 -10.93
CA TYR A 419 34.13 16.50 -12.03
C TYR A 419 33.96 17.46 -13.23
N TYR A 420 32.72 17.87 -13.56
CA TYR A 420 32.44 18.80 -14.65
C TYR A 420 32.68 20.28 -14.31
N THR A 421 32.94 20.58 -13.04
CA THR A 421 33.32 21.90 -12.55
C THR A 421 34.84 22.00 -12.32
N MET A 422 35.52 20.86 -12.25
CA MET A 422 36.98 20.80 -12.09
C MET A 422 37.68 21.25 -13.37
N THR A 423 38.71 22.07 -13.21
CA THR A 423 39.65 22.36 -14.28
C THR A 423 40.36 21.06 -14.66
N TYR A 424 40.37 20.70 -15.94
CA TYR A 424 41.12 19.54 -16.42
C TYR A 424 42.22 19.96 -17.39
N ALA A 425 43.30 19.18 -17.39
CA ALA A 425 44.38 19.27 -18.36
C ALA A 425 44.47 17.96 -19.14
N ILE A 426 44.94 18.02 -20.39
CA ILE A 426 45.23 16.84 -21.21
C ILE A 426 46.74 16.72 -21.28
N PHE A 427 47.28 15.57 -20.89
CA PHE A 427 48.69 15.23 -21.00
C PHE A 427 48.80 13.81 -21.55
N GLU A 428 49.57 13.60 -22.62
CA GLU A 428 49.74 12.28 -23.28
C GLU A 428 48.42 11.54 -23.55
N ASP A 429 47.41 12.24 -24.08
CA ASP A 429 46.06 11.73 -24.38
C ASP A 429 45.19 11.30 -23.17
N GLU A 430 45.67 11.51 -21.94
CA GLU A 430 44.90 11.27 -20.72
C GLU A 430 44.35 12.58 -20.13
N ARG A 431 43.11 12.52 -19.59
CA ARG A 431 42.46 13.64 -18.90
C ARG A 431 42.79 13.62 -17.41
N TYR A 432 43.48 14.66 -16.94
CA TYR A 432 43.79 14.88 -15.53
C TYR A 432 42.93 15.99 -14.96
N TYR A 433 42.32 15.79 -13.79
CA TYR A 433 41.54 16.80 -13.08
C TYR A 433 42.41 17.48 -12.01
N ILE A 434 42.40 18.81 -11.98
CA ILE A 434 43.12 19.64 -11.01
C ILE A 434 42.16 19.88 -9.84
N CYS A 435 42.51 19.35 -8.67
CA CYS A 435 41.74 19.49 -7.43
C CYS A 435 42.23 20.67 -6.59
#